data_AF-A0AAX2FKN7-F1
#
_entry.id   AF-A0AAX2FKN7-F1
#
_cell.length_a   1.000
_cell.length_b   1.000
_cell.length_c   1.000
_cell.angle_alpha   90.00
_cell.angle_beta   90.00
_cell.angle_gamma   90.00
#
_symmetry.space_group_name_H-M   'P 1'
#
loop_
_entity.id
_entity.type
_entity.pdbx_description
1 polymer ?
#
loop_
_entity_poly.entity_id
_entity_poly.type
_entity_poly.pdbx_seq_one_letter_code
_entity_poly.pdbx_strand_id
1 'polypeptide(L)' 'MMGALKNHRDERVSVSVEELVPQDHFLRAIEATISFDFIEEKLRPYYCENNGR' A
#
# COMPACT_ATOMS: atom_id res chain seq x y z
N MET A 1 16.45 26.36 25.32
CA MET A 1 15.19 27.03 24.93
C MET A 1 14.37 26.03 24.12
N MET A 2 13.35 25.41 24.71
CA MET A 2 12.48 24.46 24.00
C MET A 2 11.60 25.26 23.01
N GLY A 3 11.77 25.05 21.71
CA GLY A 3 10.97 25.72 20.68
C GLY A 3 9.47 25.41 20.86
N ALA A 4 8.62 26.39 20.58
CA ALA A 4 7.17 26.24 20.67
C ALA A 4 6.67 25.07 19.79
N LEU A 5 5.85 24.19 20.36
CA LEU A 5 5.20 23.09 19.64
C LEU A 5 4.27 23.65 18.56
N LYS A 6 4.68 23.53 17.29
CA LYS A 6 3.88 23.92 16.14
C LYS A 6 2.80 22.86 15.90
N ASN A 7 1.56 23.29 15.76
CA ASN A 7 0.41 22.42 15.58
C ASN A 7 0.07 22.38 14.08
N HIS A 8 0.07 21.18 13.48
CA HIS A 8 -0.05 20.98 12.04
C HIS A 8 -1.46 20.53 11.59
N ARG A 9 -2.47 20.64 12.47
CA ARG A 9 -3.83 20.09 12.21
C ARG A 9 -4.52 20.64 10.95
N ASP A 10 -4.24 21.88 10.56
CA ASP A 10 -4.88 22.53 9.41
C ASP A 10 -4.07 22.40 8.10
N GLU A 11 -2.92 21.71 8.14
CA GLU A 11 -2.09 21.48 6.96
C GLU A 11 -2.60 20.28 6.15
N ARG A 12 -2.83 20.47 4.85
CA ARG A 12 -3.14 19.36 3.93
C ARG A 12 -1.84 18.75 3.43
N VAL A 13 -1.65 17.46 3.69
CA VAL A 13 -0.53 16.68 3.18
C VAL A 13 -1.05 15.67 2.17
N SER A 14 -0.45 15.65 0.98
CA SER A 14 -0.63 14.56 0.02
C SER A 14 0.50 13.55 0.21
N VAL A 15 0.15 12.31 0.47
CA VAL A 15 1.07 11.17 0.48
C VAL A 15 0.52 10.11 -0.47
N SER A 16 1.39 9.43 -1.21
CA SER A 16 1.00 8.22 -1.91
C SER A 16 0.71 7.11 -0.90
N VAL A 17 -0.14 6.16 -1.28
CA VAL A 17 -0.41 4.97 -0.45
C VAL A 17 0.89 4.18 -0.22
N GLU A 18 1.78 4.20 -1.21
CA GLU A 18 3.09 3.55 -1.15
C GLU A 18 3.97 4.10 -0.01
N GLU A 19 3.95 5.42 0.18
CA GLU A 19 4.71 6.10 1.24
C GLU A 19 4.18 5.80 2.65
N LEU A 20 2.97 5.28 2.78
CA LEU A 20 2.43 4.83 4.07
C LEU A 20 3.05 3.50 4.54
N VAL A 21 3.68 2.75 3.64
CA VAL A 21 4.29 1.45 3.94
C VAL A 21 5.79 1.64 4.17
N PRO A 22 6.32 1.34 5.37
CA PRO A 22 7.75 1.48 5.67
C PRO A 22 8.64 0.77 4.65
N GLN A 23 9.81 1.35 4.36
CA GLN A 23 10.73 0.80 3.35
C GLN A 23 11.33 -0.54 3.76
N ASP A 24 11.53 -0.75 5.06
CA ASP A 24 12.04 -1.98 5.67
C ASP A 24 10.92 -2.99 5.99
N HIS A 25 9.70 -2.74 5.51
CA HIS A 25 8.57 -3.63 5.78
C HIS A 25 8.77 -5.00 5.13
N PHE A 26 8.67 -6.07 5.92
CA PHE A 26 8.90 -7.45 5.49
C PHE A 26 8.12 -7.87 4.23
N LEU A 27 6.87 -7.43 4.09
CA LEU A 27 6.06 -7.74 2.90
C LEU A 27 6.66 -7.22 1.60
N ARG A 28 7.47 -6.14 1.63
CA ARG A 28 8.19 -5.64 0.43
C ARG A 28 9.25 -6.63 -0.02
N ALA A 29 9.95 -7.26 0.93
CA ALA A 29 10.93 -8.29 0.62
C ALA A 29 10.25 -9.54 0.04
N ILE A 30 9.08 -9.90 0.55
CA ILE A 30 8.27 -11.00 -0.01
C ILE A 30 7.84 -10.68 -1.44
N GLU A 31 7.25 -9.51 -1.67
CA GLU A 31 6.78 -9.07 -3.00
C GLU A 31 7.92 -9.01 -4.02
N ALA A 32 9.10 -8.55 -3.62
CA ALA A 32 10.28 -8.53 -4.49
C ALA A 32 10.84 -9.93 -4.83
N THR A 33 10.51 -10.95 -4.04
CA THR A 33 11.07 -12.30 -4.16
C THR A 33 10.09 -13.30 -4.77
N ILE A 34 8.78 -13.11 -4.56
CA ILE A 34 7.74 -14.07 -4.93
C ILE A 34 6.72 -13.37 -5.83
N SER A 35 6.57 -13.86 -7.07
CA SER A 35 5.42 -13.50 -7.90
C SER A 35 4.15 -14.18 -7.37
N PHE A 36 3.08 -13.39 -7.24
CA PHE A 36 1.76 -13.84 -6.81
C PHE A 36 0.77 -13.99 -7.97
N ASP A 37 1.23 -13.95 -9.23
CA ASP A 37 0.35 -14.01 -10.42
C ASP A 37 -0.53 -15.27 -10.42
N PHE A 38 -0.03 -16.37 -9.84
CA PHE A 38 -0.76 -17.63 -9.69
C PHE A 38 -2.07 -17.49 -8.89
N ILE A 39 -2.17 -16.49 -8.00
CA ILE A 39 -3.39 -16.26 -7.22
C ILE A 39 -4.51 -15.80 -8.16
N GLU A 40 -4.22 -14.84 -9.05
CA GLU A 40 -5.21 -14.33 -9.99
C GLU A 40 -5.68 -15.44 -10.94
N GLU A 41 -4.75 -16.25 -11.45
CA GLU A 41 -5.07 -17.39 -12.31
C GLU A 41 -6.01 -18.39 -11.61
N LYS A 42 -5.74 -18.70 -10.34
CA LYS A 42 -6.58 -19.60 -9.53
C LYS A 42 -7.95 -19.02 -9.25
N LEU A 43 -8.04 -17.71 -9.05
CA LEU A 43 -9.30 -17.06 -8.70
C LEU A 43 -10.15 -16.69 -9.92
N ARG A 44 -9.57 -16.68 -11.13
CA ARG A 44 -10.26 -16.33 -12.38
C ARG A 44 -11.65 -16.97 -12.54
N PRO A 45 -11.87 -18.27 -12.26
CA PRO A 45 -13.20 -18.88 -12.41
C PRO A 45 -14.26 -18.33 -11.44
N TYR A 46 -13.85 -17.68 -10.35
CA TYR A 46 -14.73 -17.13 -9.32
C TYR A 46 -15.03 -15.64 -9.53
N TYR A 47 -14.29 -14.97 -10.42
CA TYR A 47 -14.57 -13.58 -10.79
C TYR A 47 -15.58 -13.51 -11.94
N CYS A 48 -16.49 -12.54 -11.87
CA CYS A 48 -17.37 -12.24 -12.99
C CYS A 48 -16.57 -11.48 -14.05
N GLU A 49 -16.59 -11.93 -15.30
CA GLU A 49 -15.88 -11.27 -16.40
C GLU A 49 -16.36 -9.82 -16.64
N ASN A 50 -17.62 -9.55 -16.31
CA ASN A 50 -18.29 -8.29 -16.68
C ASN A 50 -18.61 -7.39 -15.49
N ASN A 51 -18.43 -7.89 -14.26
CA ASN A 51 -18.66 -7.17 -13.00
C ASN A 51 -17.48 -7.30 -12.02
N GLY A 52 -16.37 -7.90 -12.46
CA GLY A 52 -15.10 -7.90 -11.74
C GLY A 52 -14.48 -6.50 -11.74
N ARG A 53 -13.50 -6.30 -10.86
CA ARG A 53 -12.81 -5.02 -10.67
C ARG A 53 -12.33 -4.38 -11.98
#